data_AF-A0A1B8DX37-F1
#
_entry.id   AF-A0A1B8DX37-F1
#
_cell.length_a   1.000
_cell.length_b   1.000
_cell.length_c   1.000
_cell.angle_alpha   90.00
_cell.angle_beta   90.00
_cell.angle_gamma   90.00
#
_symmetry.space_group_name_H-M   'P 1'
#
loop_
_entity.id
_entity.type
_entity.pdbx_description
1 polymer ?
#
loop_
_entity_poly.entity_id
_entity_poly.type
_entity_poly.pdbx_seq_one_letter_code
_entity_poly.pdbx_strand_id
1 'polypeptide(L)'
;MMLLKGFLLLSPWLLGAYAEKQGNGNITVAFFPNSEEATCKKDNIANAASLTTDTIPTGFVCFNLTDLFTQPSDNGSQGVWKIPDDMTSQGVDYLLSNRGSYSADTNYTNVWYQQVNQTGDIKNEAAGTWVLYTYAFADCVQNGGDAYNPEDFPWFETSCQTKDGGECQQLPQPVKSFAIGPAAAYNAGHGKCEVWAKLGGASALNRRTSALLVVAATMAAFLML
;
A
#
# COMPACT_ATOMS: atom_id res chain seq x y z
N MET A 1 36.61 20.61 -56.75
CA MET A 1 37.77 20.91 -55.88
C MET A 1 37.26 21.83 -54.77
N MET A 2 37.50 21.46 -53.51
CA MET A 2 37.17 22.12 -52.22
C MET A 2 35.67 22.10 -51.82
N LEU A 3 35.19 21.31 -50.84
CA LEU A 3 35.47 21.14 -49.39
C LEU A 3 34.72 22.12 -48.46
N LEU A 4 34.13 21.51 -47.42
CA LEU A 4 33.56 22.06 -46.17
C LEU A 4 32.13 22.64 -46.27
N LYS A 5 31.19 22.38 -45.35
CA LYS A 5 31.33 22.01 -43.93
C LYS A 5 29.99 21.41 -43.44
N GLY A 6 30.05 20.24 -42.79
CA GLY A 6 28.89 19.61 -42.16
C GLY A 6 28.43 20.39 -40.92
N PHE A 7 27.13 20.63 -40.84
CA PHE A 7 26.47 21.11 -39.62
C PHE A 7 25.93 19.87 -38.87
N LEU A 8 26.66 19.46 -37.84
CA LEU A 8 26.20 18.51 -36.84
C LEU A 8 25.07 19.18 -36.04
N LEU A 9 23.83 18.74 -36.26
CA LEU A 9 22.70 19.02 -35.39
C LEU A 9 22.88 18.24 -34.09
N LEU A 10 23.57 18.84 -33.12
CA LEU A 10 23.51 18.43 -31.72
C LEU A 10 22.13 18.84 -31.20
N SER A 11 21.14 17.96 -31.33
CA SER A 11 19.90 18.05 -30.58
C SER A 11 20.19 17.59 -29.15
N PRO A 12 20.17 18.47 -28.14
CA PRO A 12 20.26 18.03 -26.77
C PRO A 12 18.92 17.38 -26.43
N TRP A 13 18.92 16.05 -26.38
CA TRP A 13 17.89 15.28 -25.71
C TRP A 13 17.93 15.71 -24.23
N LEU A 14 17.12 16.71 -23.90
CA LEU A 14 16.70 16.98 -22.54
C LEU A 14 15.81 15.80 -22.13
N LEU A 15 16.44 14.71 -21.69
CA LEU A 15 15.82 13.73 -20.82
C LEU A 15 15.54 14.46 -19.50
N GLY A 16 14.46 15.23 -19.47
CA GLY A 16 13.85 15.68 -18.24
C GLY A 16 13.41 14.44 -17.48
N ALA A 17 14.24 13.97 -16.56
CA ALA A 17 13.78 13.06 -15.53
C ALA A 17 12.72 13.81 -14.73
N TYR A 18 11.45 13.49 -14.98
CA TYR A 18 10.36 13.89 -14.10
C TYR A 18 10.55 13.13 -12.78
N ALA A 19 11.35 13.70 -11.89
CA ALA A 19 11.28 13.34 -10.48
C ALA A 19 9.98 13.95 -9.97
N GLU A 20 8.87 13.21 -10.07
CA GLU A 20 7.67 13.60 -9.34
C GLU A 20 8.04 13.67 -7.87
N LYS A 21 7.89 14.85 -7.28
CA LYS A 21 8.12 15.05 -5.85
C LYS A 21 7.09 14.21 -5.12
N GLN A 22 7.52 13.05 -4.62
CA GLN A 22 6.71 12.13 -3.85
C GLN A 22 6.30 12.87 -2.57
N GLY A 23 5.04 13.30 -2.45
CA GLY A 23 4.54 13.92 -1.22
C GLY A 23 3.74 15.19 -1.41
N ASN A 24 2.44 14.99 -1.66
CA ASN A 24 1.42 15.92 -1.21
C ASN A 24 0.73 15.42 0.07
N GLY A 25 1.35 14.46 0.78
CA GLY A 25 0.75 13.78 1.92
C GLY A 25 -0.45 12.90 1.56
N ASN A 26 -0.50 12.35 0.34
CA ASN A 26 -1.50 11.37 -0.10
C ASN A 26 -1.08 9.93 0.25
N ILE A 27 -2.06 9.01 0.22
CA ILE A 27 -1.83 7.58 0.22
C ILE A 27 -2.35 6.98 -1.09
N THR A 28 -1.56 6.08 -1.68
CA THR A 28 -2.01 5.19 -2.75
C THR A 28 -2.03 3.76 -2.22
N VAL A 29 -3.10 3.02 -2.50
CA VAL A 29 -3.25 1.59 -2.16
C VAL A 29 -3.67 0.84 -3.42
N ALA A 30 -3.01 -0.27 -3.73
CA ALA A 30 -3.27 -1.11 -4.89
C ALA A 30 -3.40 -2.57 -4.47
N PHE A 31 -4.31 -3.29 -5.15
CA PHE A 31 -4.66 -4.66 -4.82
C PHE A 31 -4.30 -5.60 -5.96
N PHE A 32 -3.46 -6.58 -5.67
CA PHE A 32 -3.00 -7.58 -6.62
C PHE A 32 -3.58 -8.97 -6.28
N PRO A 33 -3.95 -9.77 -7.28
CA PRO A 33 -4.33 -11.16 -7.08
C PRO A 33 -3.22 -11.96 -6.38
N ASN A 34 -3.58 -13.03 -5.68
CA ASN A 34 -2.61 -13.90 -5.01
C ASN A 34 -1.55 -14.47 -5.97
N SER A 35 -1.93 -14.77 -7.22
CA SER A 35 -1.02 -15.27 -8.27
C SER A 35 0.02 -14.25 -8.74
N GLU A 36 -0.10 -13.00 -8.31
CA GLU A 36 0.66 -11.84 -8.78
C GLU A 36 1.57 -11.25 -7.70
N GLU A 37 1.98 -12.05 -6.71
CA GLU A 37 2.90 -11.60 -5.64
C GLU A 37 4.19 -11.00 -6.22
N ALA A 38 4.77 -11.63 -7.23
CA ALA A 38 6.00 -11.18 -7.88
C ALA A 38 5.85 -9.83 -8.62
N THR A 39 4.62 -9.44 -8.97
CA THR A 39 4.32 -8.18 -9.65
C THR A 39 3.87 -7.09 -8.68
N CYS A 40 3.68 -7.36 -7.40
CA CYS A 40 3.32 -6.37 -6.38
C CYS A 40 4.48 -5.40 -6.06
N LYS A 41 4.71 -4.43 -6.95
CA LYS A 41 5.79 -3.42 -6.89
C LYS A 41 5.44 -2.20 -7.75
N LYS A 42 6.13 -1.08 -7.49
CA LYS A 42 5.94 0.24 -8.15
C LYS A 42 5.69 0.15 -9.66
N ASP A 43 6.52 -0.60 -10.39
CA ASP A 43 6.49 -0.64 -11.86
C ASP A 43 5.23 -1.29 -12.44
N ASN A 44 4.46 -2.01 -11.63
CA ASN A 44 3.25 -2.72 -12.06
C ASN A 44 1.97 -2.14 -11.46
N ILE A 45 2.04 -1.07 -10.66
CA ILE A 45 0.85 -0.49 -10.02
C ILE A 45 -0.19 -0.01 -11.04
N ALA A 46 0.27 0.49 -12.20
CA ALA A 46 -0.63 0.87 -13.29
C ALA A 46 -1.50 -0.29 -13.83
N ASN A 47 -1.11 -1.54 -13.56
CA ASN A 47 -1.83 -2.74 -13.96
C ASN A 47 -2.75 -3.31 -12.85
N ALA A 48 -2.80 -2.68 -11.67
CA ALA A 48 -3.65 -3.09 -10.56
C ALA A 48 -4.77 -2.08 -10.29
N ALA A 49 -5.88 -2.57 -9.75
CA ALA A 49 -6.94 -1.71 -9.23
C ALA A 49 -6.40 -0.97 -8.00
N SER A 50 -6.40 0.36 -8.07
CA SER A 50 -5.82 1.19 -7.01
C SER A 50 -6.65 2.42 -6.69
N LEU A 51 -6.54 2.89 -5.46
CA LEU A 51 -7.06 4.16 -4.99
C LEU A 51 -5.89 5.09 -4.61
N THR A 52 -5.96 6.35 -5.01
CA THR A 52 -5.11 7.44 -4.52
C THR A 52 -5.98 8.52 -3.90
N THR A 53 -5.62 9.01 -2.72
CA THR A 53 -6.35 10.08 -2.04
C THR A 53 -5.88 11.47 -2.46
N ASP A 54 -6.78 12.44 -2.48
CA ASP A 54 -6.46 13.85 -2.75
C ASP A 54 -6.58 14.75 -1.50
N THR A 55 -7.39 14.35 -0.53
CA THR A 55 -7.62 15.09 0.72
C THR A 55 -7.35 14.21 1.93
N ILE A 56 -7.05 14.80 3.10
CA ILE A 56 -6.88 14.05 4.36
C ILE A 56 -8.19 14.17 5.15
N PRO A 57 -8.85 13.05 5.51
CA PRO A 57 -10.10 13.07 6.24
C PRO A 57 -9.90 13.51 7.69
N THR A 58 -10.96 13.91 8.38
CA THR A 58 -10.91 14.20 9.83
C THR A 58 -10.98 12.94 10.71
N GLY A 59 -11.26 11.78 10.11
CA GLY A 59 -11.38 10.50 10.80
C GLY A 59 -11.23 9.32 9.84
N PHE A 60 -11.55 8.12 10.31
CA PHE A 60 -11.45 6.92 9.50
C PHE A 60 -12.49 6.88 8.39
N VAL A 61 -12.08 6.50 7.20
CA VAL A 61 -12.98 6.25 6.07
C VAL A 61 -12.87 4.78 5.70
N CYS A 62 -14.02 4.11 5.55
CA CYS A 62 -14.11 2.70 5.19
C CYS A 62 -14.52 2.51 3.73
N PHE A 63 -13.90 1.54 3.06
CA PHE A 63 -14.17 1.17 1.68
C PHE A 63 -14.32 -0.34 1.52
N ASN A 64 -15.41 -0.77 0.89
CA ASN A 64 -15.51 -2.12 0.32
C ASN A 64 -14.85 -2.15 -1.06
N LEU A 65 -14.03 -3.16 -1.33
CA LEU A 65 -13.32 -3.26 -2.62
C LEU A 65 -14.31 -3.36 -3.79
N THR A 66 -15.36 -4.17 -3.64
CA THR A 66 -16.37 -4.36 -4.68
C THR A 66 -17.10 -3.06 -5.00
N ASP A 67 -17.64 -2.38 -3.99
CA ASP A 67 -18.38 -1.13 -4.19
C ASP A 67 -17.48 -0.06 -4.82
N LEU A 68 -16.25 0.06 -4.30
CA LEU A 68 -15.28 1.06 -4.76
C LEU A 68 -14.90 0.86 -6.23
N PHE A 69 -14.52 -0.36 -6.63
CA PHE A 69 -13.98 -0.58 -7.98
C PHE A 69 -15.04 -0.83 -9.05
N THR A 70 -16.28 -1.17 -8.66
CA THR A 70 -17.40 -1.36 -9.60
C THR A 70 -18.25 -0.11 -9.83
N GLN A 71 -18.01 0.98 -9.10
CA GLN A 71 -18.72 2.24 -9.29
C GLN A 71 -18.54 2.82 -10.71
N PRO A 72 -19.38 3.73 -11.22
CA PRO A 72 -19.26 4.20 -12.60
C PRO A 72 -18.10 5.17 -12.84
N SER A 73 -17.65 5.90 -11.81
CA SER A 73 -16.68 7.00 -11.90
C SER A 73 -15.29 6.60 -11.39
N ASP A 74 -14.25 7.14 -12.01
CA ASP A 74 -12.88 7.03 -11.51
C ASP A 74 -12.63 7.96 -10.32
N ASN A 75 -13.42 9.02 -10.17
CA ASN A 75 -13.28 9.98 -9.09
C ASN A 75 -14.44 9.82 -8.11
N GLY A 76 -14.20 9.98 -6.82
CA GLY A 76 -15.24 9.92 -5.82
C GLY A 76 -14.87 10.61 -4.51
N SER A 77 -15.85 10.66 -3.61
CA SER A 77 -15.66 11.09 -2.23
C SER A 77 -16.37 10.13 -1.29
N GLN A 78 -15.81 9.93 -0.10
CA GLN A 78 -16.36 9.04 0.92
C GLN A 78 -16.31 9.72 2.28
N GLY A 79 -17.44 9.73 2.97
CA GLY A 79 -17.57 10.29 4.32
C GLY A 79 -16.82 9.48 5.37
N VAL A 80 -16.50 10.12 6.49
CA VAL A 80 -15.90 9.42 7.64
C VAL A 80 -16.89 8.40 8.21
N TRP A 81 -16.37 7.23 8.56
CA TRP A 81 -17.08 6.09 9.09
C TRP A 81 -17.36 6.26 10.59
N LYS A 82 -18.59 5.95 11.01
CA LYS A 82 -19.03 5.94 12.42
C LYS A 82 -18.77 7.26 13.17
N ILE A 83 -19.33 8.34 12.66
CA ILE A 83 -19.32 9.65 13.33
C ILE A 83 -20.63 9.81 14.09
N PRO A 84 -20.61 10.34 15.32
CA PRO A 84 -21.80 10.90 15.95
C PRO A 84 -22.46 11.97 15.06
N ASP A 85 -23.80 11.95 14.96
CA ASP A 85 -24.57 12.83 14.05
C ASP A 85 -24.33 14.34 14.26
N ASP A 86 -23.72 14.76 15.37
CA ASP A 86 -23.53 16.14 15.79
C ASP A 86 -22.13 16.72 15.51
N MET A 87 -21.22 15.94 14.90
CA MET A 87 -19.86 16.40 14.60
C MET A 87 -19.69 16.76 13.11
N THR A 88 -19.16 17.96 12.85
CA THR A 88 -18.68 18.33 11.52
C THR A 88 -17.50 17.44 11.16
N SER A 89 -17.58 16.80 10.01
CA SER A 89 -16.53 15.92 9.51
C SER A 89 -16.21 16.21 8.05
N GLN A 90 -14.97 15.91 7.69
CA GLN A 90 -14.51 15.93 6.31
C GLN A 90 -14.10 14.50 5.94
N GLY A 91 -14.72 14.00 4.88
CA GLY A 91 -14.38 12.73 4.25
C GLY A 91 -13.06 12.79 3.48
N VAL A 92 -12.89 11.85 2.57
CA VAL A 92 -11.76 11.79 1.65
C VAL A 92 -12.24 11.83 0.21
N ASP A 93 -11.59 12.65 -0.59
CA ASP A 93 -11.69 12.63 -2.05
C ASP A 93 -10.61 11.72 -2.60
N TYR A 94 -10.94 10.98 -3.66
CA TYR A 94 -10.05 9.98 -4.21
C TYR A 94 -10.20 9.81 -5.72
N LEU A 95 -9.12 9.31 -6.31
CA LEU A 95 -9.02 8.86 -7.69
C LEU A 95 -8.74 7.36 -7.72
N LEU A 96 -9.47 6.65 -8.57
CA LEU A 96 -9.30 5.25 -8.86
C LEU A 96 -8.53 5.08 -10.16
N SER A 97 -7.74 4.02 -10.25
CA SER A 97 -7.00 3.68 -11.46
C SER A 97 -7.16 2.20 -11.79
N ASN A 98 -7.16 1.93 -13.10
CA ASN A 98 -7.25 0.59 -13.68
C ASN A 98 -8.33 -0.32 -13.06
N ARG A 99 -9.51 0.25 -12.82
CA ARG A 99 -10.65 -0.46 -12.20
C ARG A 99 -11.07 -1.70 -12.97
N GLY A 100 -10.88 -1.72 -14.28
CA GLY A 100 -11.18 -2.87 -15.13
C GLY A 100 -10.37 -4.14 -14.81
N SER A 101 -9.29 -4.04 -14.04
CA SER A 101 -8.55 -5.20 -13.51
C SER A 101 -9.18 -5.81 -12.26
N TYR A 102 -10.17 -5.15 -11.65
CA TYR A 102 -10.87 -5.67 -10.49
C TYR A 102 -11.92 -6.71 -10.87
N SER A 103 -11.96 -7.81 -10.13
CA SER A 103 -13.00 -8.84 -10.20
C SER A 103 -13.39 -9.29 -8.80
N ALA A 104 -14.69 -9.24 -8.48
CA ALA A 104 -15.19 -9.58 -7.14
C ALA A 104 -14.90 -11.04 -6.72
N ASP A 105 -14.71 -11.94 -7.69
CA ASP A 105 -14.42 -13.36 -7.48
C ASP A 105 -12.91 -13.65 -7.29
N THR A 106 -12.07 -12.62 -7.39
CA THR A 106 -10.61 -12.76 -7.30
C THR A 106 -10.13 -12.61 -5.85
N ASN A 107 -9.15 -13.45 -5.48
CA ASN A 107 -8.50 -13.39 -4.19
C ASN A 107 -7.35 -12.38 -4.21
N TYR A 108 -7.64 -11.15 -3.81
CA TYR A 108 -6.64 -10.09 -3.62
C TYR A 108 -5.98 -10.21 -2.25
N THR A 109 -4.82 -10.85 -2.19
CA THR A 109 -4.04 -11.02 -0.95
C THR A 109 -2.78 -10.16 -0.93
N ASN A 110 -2.38 -9.61 -2.08
CA ASN A 110 -1.19 -8.78 -2.20
C ASN A 110 -1.59 -7.31 -2.20
N VAL A 111 -1.18 -6.58 -1.16
CA VAL A 111 -1.50 -5.16 -1.00
C VAL A 111 -0.22 -4.37 -1.15
N TRP A 112 -0.17 -3.55 -2.20
CA TRP A 112 0.85 -2.52 -2.31
C TRP A 112 0.30 -1.20 -1.78
N TYR A 113 1.12 -0.46 -1.06
CA TYR A 113 0.78 0.89 -0.63
C TYR A 113 2.00 1.79 -0.70
N GLN A 114 1.73 3.08 -0.84
CA GLN A 114 2.74 4.12 -0.77
C GLN A 114 2.17 5.31 -0.01
N GLN A 115 2.90 5.73 1.01
CA GLN A 115 2.66 6.97 1.71
C GLN A 115 3.96 7.57 2.21
N VAL A 116 4.04 8.89 2.16
CA VAL A 116 5.15 9.70 2.69
C VAL A 116 4.57 10.77 3.60
N ASN A 117 5.40 11.50 4.34
CA ASN A 117 4.91 12.63 5.13
C ASN A 117 4.52 13.81 4.23
N GLN A 118 3.74 14.76 4.77
CA GLN A 118 3.28 15.96 4.06
C GLN A 118 4.41 16.85 3.54
N THR A 119 5.60 16.81 4.13
CA THR A 119 6.77 17.56 3.62
C THR A 119 7.34 16.97 2.33
N GLY A 120 6.99 15.72 2.02
CA GLY A 120 7.56 14.91 0.94
C GLY A 120 8.95 14.34 1.26
N ASP A 121 9.47 14.56 2.48
CA ASP A 121 10.71 13.93 2.91
C ASP A 121 10.46 12.46 3.21
N ILE A 122 11.08 11.59 2.42
CA ILE A 122 11.01 10.14 2.63
C ILE A 122 12.00 9.78 3.72
N LYS A 123 11.47 9.39 4.88
CA LYS A 123 12.24 8.79 5.97
C LYS A 123 11.61 7.45 6.26
N ASN A 124 12.22 6.39 5.74
CA ASN A 124 11.72 5.04 5.92
C ASN A 124 11.46 4.76 7.42
N GLU A 125 10.33 4.14 7.73
CA GLU A 125 9.90 3.80 9.10
C GLU A 125 9.68 5.01 10.04
N ALA A 126 9.72 6.25 9.53
CA ALA A 126 9.21 7.40 10.27
C ALA A 126 7.68 7.45 10.21
N ALA A 127 7.06 8.25 11.08
CA ALA A 127 5.62 8.44 11.07
C ALA A 127 5.14 8.95 9.69
N GLY A 128 4.16 8.23 9.12
CA GLY A 128 3.45 8.62 7.92
C GLY A 128 2.30 9.58 8.22
N THR A 129 1.64 10.04 7.16
CA THR A 129 0.44 10.88 7.26
C THR A 129 -0.82 10.04 7.49
N TRP A 130 -0.81 8.80 7.03
CA TRP A 130 -1.98 7.92 6.98
C TRP A 130 -1.78 6.67 7.82
N VAL A 131 -2.85 6.19 8.43
CA VAL A 131 -2.94 4.80 8.86
C VAL A 131 -3.85 4.06 7.90
N LEU A 132 -3.41 2.89 7.43
CA LEU A 132 -4.13 1.99 6.56
C LEU A 132 -4.47 0.73 7.34
N TYR A 133 -5.74 0.35 7.31
CA TYR A 133 -6.27 -0.91 7.82
C TYR A 133 -6.73 -1.80 6.68
N THR A 134 -6.48 -3.10 6.77
CA THR A 134 -7.00 -4.10 5.83
C THR A 134 -7.81 -5.15 6.57
N TYR A 135 -8.93 -5.57 5.99
CA TYR A 135 -9.89 -6.48 6.60
C TYR A 135 -10.25 -7.63 5.66
N ALA A 136 -10.35 -8.83 6.23
CA ALA A 136 -10.81 -10.04 5.53
C ALA A 136 -12.34 -10.06 5.31
N PHE A 137 -13.07 -9.13 5.95
CA PHE A 137 -14.52 -8.99 5.87
C PHE A 137 -14.90 -7.66 5.22
N ALA A 138 -16.12 -7.58 4.70
CA ALA A 138 -16.69 -6.31 4.22
C ALA A 138 -16.91 -5.32 5.39
N ASP A 139 -17.19 -4.07 5.05
CA ASP A 139 -17.63 -3.01 5.95
C ASP A 139 -16.66 -2.71 7.11
N CYS A 140 -15.36 -2.95 6.88
CA CYS A 140 -14.28 -2.78 7.84
C CYS A 140 -14.51 -3.55 9.16
N VAL A 141 -15.17 -4.71 9.06
CA VAL A 141 -15.43 -5.58 10.18
C VAL A 141 -14.14 -6.26 10.63
N GLN A 142 -13.77 -6.06 11.90
CA GLN A 142 -12.58 -6.66 12.53
C GLN A 142 -12.78 -8.13 12.94
N ASN A 143 -14.02 -8.55 13.19
CA ASN A 143 -14.35 -9.89 13.65
C ASN A 143 -15.62 -10.37 12.93
N GLY A 144 -15.52 -11.48 12.20
CA GLY A 144 -16.63 -12.10 11.48
C GLY A 144 -17.71 -12.74 12.37
N GLY A 145 -17.55 -12.65 13.70
CA GLY A 145 -18.43 -13.26 14.69
C GLY A 145 -17.95 -14.64 15.14
N ASP A 146 -18.74 -15.31 15.97
CA ASP A 146 -18.34 -16.54 16.70
C ASP A 146 -17.94 -17.72 15.78
N ALA A 147 -18.34 -17.70 14.51
CA ALA A 147 -17.99 -18.71 13.52
C ALA A 147 -16.54 -18.57 12.98
N TYR A 148 -15.87 -17.46 13.26
CA TYR A 148 -14.56 -17.13 12.72
C TYR A 148 -13.54 -16.94 13.84
N ASN A 149 -12.38 -17.57 13.69
CA ASN A 149 -11.25 -17.34 14.56
C ASN A 149 -10.47 -16.09 14.08
N PRO A 150 -10.28 -15.05 14.93
CA PRO A 150 -9.55 -13.85 14.56
C PRO A 150 -8.10 -14.12 14.09
N GLU A 151 -7.49 -15.22 14.53
CA GLU A 151 -6.14 -15.59 14.10
C GLU A 151 -6.08 -16.07 12.65
N ASP A 152 -7.16 -16.69 12.17
CA ASP A 152 -7.31 -17.20 10.80
C ASP A 152 -7.78 -16.09 9.84
N PHE A 153 -8.53 -15.11 10.36
CA PHE A 153 -9.03 -13.94 9.61
C PHE A 153 -8.58 -12.62 10.22
N PRO A 154 -7.25 -12.37 10.31
CA PRO A 154 -6.74 -11.18 10.94
C PRO A 154 -6.99 -9.94 10.08
N TRP A 155 -7.19 -8.82 10.76
CA TRP A 155 -7.02 -7.50 10.19
C TRP A 155 -5.61 -6.98 10.49
N PHE A 156 -5.10 -6.11 9.62
CA PHE A 156 -3.77 -5.52 9.75
C PHE A 156 -3.81 -4.01 9.65
N GLU A 157 -2.86 -3.35 10.30
CA GLU A 157 -2.71 -1.89 10.28
C GLU A 157 -1.25 -1.46 10.02
N THR A 158 -1.06 -0.37 9.27
CA THR A 158 0.25 0.23 9.02
C THR A 158 0.13 1.75 8.97
N SER A 159 1.09 2.47 9.57
CA SER A 159 1.07 3.93 9.67
C SER A 159 2.43 4.60 9.48
N CYS A 160 3.48 3.82 9.21
CA CYS A 160 4.79 4.35 8.89
C CYS A 160 4.88 4.77 7.41
N GLN A 161 5.82 5.65 7.11
CA GLN A 161 6.20 5.96 5.74
C GLN A 161 6.79 4.73 5.07
N THR A 162 6.44 4.56 3.80
CA THR A 162 7.07 3.56 2.94
C THR A 162 8.41 4.05 2.42
N LYS A 163 9.30 3.12 2.06
CA LYS A 163 10.44 3.42 1.20
C LYS A 163 10.00 4.03 -0.15
N ASP A 164 10.93 4.63 -0.88
CA ASP A 164 10.64 5.06 -2.25
C ASP A 164 10.15 3.87 -3.10
N GLY A 165 9.02 4.10 -3.77
CA GLY A 165 8.34 3.11 -4.60
C GLY A 165 7.35 2.23 -3.84
N GLY A 166 7.06 2.59 -2.59
CA GLY A 166 6.06 1.90 -1.79
C GLY A 166 6.53 0.54 -1.30
N GLU A 167 5.61 -0.17 -0.67
CA GLU A 167 5.84 -1.48 -0.10
C GLU A 167 4.69 -2.42 -0.45
N CYS A 168 5.03 -3.70 -0.63
CA CYS A 168 4.05 -4.75 -0.78
C CYS A 168 4.02 -5.63 0.45
N GLN A 169 2.81 -6.05 0.83
CA GLN A 169 2.57 -7.08 1.82
C GLN A 169 1.60 -8.11 1.27
N GLN A 170 1.98 -9.38 1.41
CA GLN A 170 1.06 -10.49 1.23
C GLN A 170 0.33 -10.78 2.54
N LEU A 171 -0.99 -10.91 2.45
CA LEU A 171 -1.89 -11.17 3.57
C LEU A 171 -2.41 -12.61 3.52
N PRO A 172 -2.69 -13.22 4.69
CA PRO A 172 -3.16 -14.60 4.77
C PRO A 172 -4.59 -14.79 4.23
N GLN A 173 -5.39 -13.71 4.21
CA GLN A 173 -6.76 -13.72 3.71
C GLN A 173 -6.96 -12.66 2.64
N PRO A 174 -7.86 -12.89 1.67
CA PRO A 174 -8.22 -11.87 0.70
C PRO A 174 -8.80 -10.63 1.38
N VAL A 175 -8.35 -9.46 0.95
CA VAL A 175 -8.93 -8.20 1.42
C VAL A 175 -10.33 -8.04 0.83
N LYS A 176 -11.30 -7.72 1.69
CA LYS A 176 -12.68 -7.43 1.28
C LYS A 176 -13.04 -5.97 1.52
N SER A 177 -12.46 -5.37 2.55
CA SER A 177 -12.54 -3.93 2.80
C SER A 177 -11.24 -3.40 3.38
N PHE A 178 -11.05 -2.10 3.31
CA PHE A 178 -9.94 -1.40 3.93
C PHE A 178 -10.42 -0.07 4.51
N ALA A 179 -9.70 0.43 5.50
CA ALA A 179 -9.94 1.77 6.02
C ALA A 179 -8.67 2.60 5.97
N ILE A 180 -8.83 3.91 5.78
CA ILE A 180 -7.74 4.88 5.85
C ILE A 180 -8.13 6.02 6.79
N GLY A 181 -7.17 6.59 7.48
CA GLY A 181 -7.41 7.74 8.35
C GLY A 181 -6.12 8.47 8.74
N PRO A 182 -6.23 9.57 9.51
CA PRO A 182 -5.07 10.34 9.94
C PRO A 182 -4.21 9.54 10.91
N ALA A 183 -2.90 9.43 10.63
CA ALA A 183 -1.99 8.67 11.48
C ALA A 183 -1.64 9.37 12.80
N ALA A 184 -1.81 10.70 12.90
CA ALA A 184 -1.25 11.47 14.02
C ALA A 184 -1.78 11.03 15.39
N ALA A 185 -3.10 10.94 15.55
CA ALA A 185 -3.72 10.49 16.80
C ALA A 185 -3.46 9.01 17.07
N TYR A 186 -3.50 8.17 16.02
CA TYR A 186 -3.18 6.75 16.10
C TYR A 186 -1.74 6.52 16.62
N ASN A 187 -0.76 7.13 15.97
CA ASN A 187 0.66 7.02 16.34
C ASN A 187 0.92 7.57 17.76
N ALA A 188 0.24 8.65 18.16
CA ALA A 188 0.34 9.17 19.52
C ALA A 188 -0.20 8.17 20.56
N GLY A 189 -1.31 7.49 20.27
CA GLY A 189 -1.87 6.44 21.13
C GLY A 189 -0.99 5.19 21.21
N HIS A 190 -0.31 4.84 20.12
CA HIS A 190 0.59 3.68 20.06
C HIS A 190 2.04 3.99 20.49
N GLY A 191 2.38 5.27 20.65
CA GLY A 191 3.74 5.74 20.98
C GLY A 191 4.75 5.68 19.83
N LYS A 192 4.37 5.09 18.69
CA LYS A 192 5.16 4.97 17.46
C LYS A 192 4.22 4.73 16.28
N CYS A 193 4.76 4.77 15.05
CA CYS A 193 4.07 4.21 13.90
C CYS A 193 4.24 2.69 13.87
N GLU A 194 3.29 1.99 13.25
CA GLU A 194 3.31 0.54 13.11
C GLU A 194 3.51 0.12 11.65
N VAL A 195 4.08 -1.06 11.46
CA VAL A 195 4.30 -1.67 10.13
C VAL A 195 3.59 -3.02 10.12
N TRP A 196 2.42 -3.09 9.47
CA TRP A 196 1.61 -4.32 9.37
C TRP A 196 1.36 -5.01 10.72
N ALA A 197 0.96 -4.21 11.71
CA ALA A 197 0.53 -4.69 13.02
C ALA A 197 -0.70 -5.58 12.84
N LYS A 198 -0.69 -6.75 13.50
CA LYS A 198 -1.74 -7.76 13.39
C LYS A 198 -2.68 -7.61 14.58
N LEU A 199 -4.00 -7.52 14.34
CA LEU A 199 -5.02 -7.49 15.39
C LEU A 199 -4.81 -6.40 16.46
N GLY A 200 -4.22 -5.26 16.09
CA GLY A 200 -3.92 -4.15 17.00
C GLY A 200 -2.70 -4.40 17.90
N GLY A 201 -1.99 -5.50 17.70
CA GLY A 201 -0.73 -5.79 18.36
C GLY A 201 0.42 -5.04 17.67
N ALA A 202 1.26 -4.36 18.45
CA ALA A 202 2.48 -3.73 17.96
C ALA A 202 3.32 -4.74 17.17
N SER A 203 3.68 -4.42 15.92
CA SER A 203 4.21 -5.42 14.99
C SER A 203 5.51 -6.04 15.47
N ALA A 204 5.49 -7.35 15.69
CA ALA A 204 6.67 -8.22 15.70
C ALA A 204 6.55 -9.25 14.57
N LEU A 205 6.24 -8.80 13.35
CA LEU A 205 6.24 -9.69 12.18
C LEU A 205 7.58 -9.60 11.45
N ASN A 206 8.28 -10.72 11.56
CA ASN A 206 9.66 -10.96 11.17
C ASN A 206 9.85 -10.67 9.67
N ARG A 207 10.74 -9.71 9.38
CA ARG A 207 11.21 -9.32 8.05
C ARG A 207 11.96 -10.50 7.40
N ARG A 208 11.26 -11.53 6.92
CA ARG A 208 11.85 -12.55 6.06
C ARG A 208 11.94 -12.00 4.64
N THR A 209 13.00 -11.23 4.47
CA THR A 209 13.66 -10.99 3.19
C THR A 209 13.84 -12.33 2.48
N SER A 210 13.41 -12.37 1.21
CA SER A 210 13.81 -13.37 0.24
C SER A 210 15.34 -13.50 0.22
N ALA A 211 15.86 -14.56 0.82
CA ALA A 211 17.21 -15.04 0.59
C ALA A 211 17.24 -16.57 0.82
N LEU A 212 16.92 -17.30 -0.24
CA LEU A 212 17.36 -18.68 -0.40
C LEU A 212 18.90 -18.69 -0.40
N LEU A 213 19.51 -19.13 0.70
CA LEU A 213 20.89 -19.63 0.69
C LEU A 213 20.91 -20.99 1.40
N VAL A 214 20.63 -22.03 0.63
CA VAL A 214 21.02 -23.41 1.00
C VAL A 214 22.51 -23.52 0.71
N VAL A 215 23.35 -23.37 1.74
CA VAL A 215 24.75 -23.81 1.68
C VAL A 215 24.78 -25.23 2.23
N ALA A 216 24.67 -26.21 1.34
CA ALA A 216 24.97 -27.60 1.66
C ALA A 216 26.50 -27.76 1.68
N ALA A 217 27.10 -27.76 2.88
CA ALA A 217 28.49 -28.15 3.05
C ALA A 217 28.56 -29.68 3.18
N THR A 218 28.71 -30.37 2.06
CA THR A 218 29.22 -31.75 2.04
C THR A 218 30.71 -31.73 1.70
N MET A 219 31.57 -31.96 2.69
CA MET A 219 32.93 -32.42 2.45
C MET A 219 33.13 -33.71 3.25
N ALA A 220 33.25 -34.78 2.49
CA ALA A 220 33.47 -36.14 2.93
C ALA A 220 34.85 -36.32 3.59
N ALA A 221 34.87 -37.23 4.56
CA ALA A 221 35.94 -38.18 4.86
C ALA A 221 37.40 -37.69 4.77
N PHE A 222 38.00 -37.39 5.93
CA PHE A 222 39.43 -37.68 6.14
C PHE A 222 39.57 -39.11 6.67
N LEU A 223 39.69 -40.06 5.75
CA LEU A 223 40.49 -41.27 5.95
C LEU A 223 41.89 -40.90 5.48
N MET A 224 42.85 -40.80 6.40
CA MET A 224 44.28 -41.13 6.26
C MET A 224 45.03 -40.62 7.50
N LEU A 225 45.22 -41.51 8.49
CA LEU A 225 46.48 -41.78 9.21
C LEU A 225 46.24 -42.90 10.21
#